data_AF-A0A7J7SF93-F1
#
_entry.id   AF-A0A7J7SF93-F1
#
_cell.length_a   1.000
_cell.length_b   1.000
_cell.length_c   1.000
_cell.angle_alpha   90.00
_cell.angle_beta   90.00
_cell.angle_gamma   90.00
#
_symmetry.space_group_name_H-M   'P 1'
#
loop_
_entity.id
_entity.type
_entity.pdbx_description
1 polymer ?
#
loop_
_entity_poly.entity_id
_entity_poly.type
_entity_poly.pdbx_seq_one_letter_code
_entity_poly.pdbx_strand_id
1 'polypeptide(L)'
;MDQKILSLAAEKTADSLQAFLQTLKEEDLANLLQNQAVKGRAVGALLRAIFRGSPCSEEAGTLRRRKIYTRCMQLVESGDLQKETASEIIGLLMLEVHCFPGPSLVELANEFIAAITGGSLTNGKSLELFPIILTALVTKKGKLVCGKDELSGEECKKQLISTLCSGRWDRRYVIQLTSMFKDVPLTPEEIGLVMEKVLKMFSKLNLQEIPPLVYQLLILSSKGSRGKVLEGIVAFFNELDRQHRAEQSGDE
;
A
#
# COMPACT_ATOMS: atom_id res chain seq x y z
N MET A 1 9.18 29.14 -6.53
CA MET A 1 8.93 27.86 -7.23
C MET A 1 7.46 27.48 -7.12
N ASP A 2 6.93 27.32 -5.90
CA ASP A 2 5.52 27.01 -5.64
C ASP A 2 4.51 27.92 -6.36
N GLN A 3 4.60 29.24 -6.15
CA GLN A 3 3.71 30.20 -6.82
C GLN A 3 3.73 30.13 -8.35
N LYS A 4 4.87 29.79 -8.94
CA LYS A 4 5.01 29.63 -10.40
C LYS A 4 4.36 28.34 -10.89
N ILE A 5 4.47 27.24 -10.13
CA ILE A 5 3.76 25.99 -10.43
C ILE A 5 2.25 26.22 -10.34
N LEU A 6 1.79 26.90 -9.28
CA LEU A 6 0.38 27.20 -9.07
C LEU A 6 -0.18 28.17 -10.13
N SER A 7 0.59 29.18 -10.55
CA SER A 7 0.18 30.09 -11.62
C SER A 7 0.05 29.37 -12.96
N LEU A 8 1.03 28.54 -13.30
CA LEU A 8 0.99 27.73 -14.54
C LEU A 8 -0.14 26.70 -14.49
N ALA A 9 -0.46 26.15 -13.32
CA ALA A 9 -1.59 25.26 -13.15
C ALA A 9 -2.96 25.95 -13.29
N ALA A 10 -3.03 27.27 -13.10
CA ALA A 10 -4.24 28.04 -13.36
C ALA A 10 -4.48 28.30 -14.86
N GLU A 11 -3.46 28.12 -15.70
CA GLU A 11 -3.60 28.21 -17.16
C GLU A 11 -4.42 27.03 -17.71
N LYS A 12 -5.05 27.23 -18.87
CA LYS A 12 -5.89 26.19 -19.50
C LYS A 12 -5.07 25.05 -20.09
N THR A 13 -3.87 25.34 -20.60
CA THR A 13 -2.99 24.36 -21.25
C THR A 13 -1.99 23.78 -20.26
N ALA A 14 -1.71 22.48 -20.37
CA ALA A 14 -0.74 21.82 -19.49
C ALA A 14 0.72 21.96 -19.98
N ASP A 15 0.91 22.44 -21.21
CA ASP A 15 2.22 22.45 -21.90
C ASP A 15 3.24 23.35 -21.21
N SER A 16 2.83 24.55 -20.78
CA SER A 16 3.68 25.50 -20.06
C SER A 16 4.13 24.94 -18.71
N LEU A 17 3.23 24.23 -18.03
CA LEU A 17 3.49 23.55 -16.76
C LEU A 17 4.42 22.34 -16.95
N GLN A 18 4.17 21.52 -17.97
CA GLN A 18 5.03 20.37 -18.31
C GLN A 18 6.46 20.82 -18.63
N ALA A 19 6.62 21.82 -19.51
CA ALA A 19 7.92 22.38 -19.86
C ALA A 19 8.64 22.92 -18.61
N PHE A 20 7.93 23.63 -17.73
CA PHE A 20 8.53 24.11 -16.49
C PHE A 20 8.97 22.97 -15.57
N LEU A 21 8.15 21.94 -15.38
CA LEU A 21 8.50 20.78 -14.55
C LEU A 21 9.67 19.95 -15.13
N GLN A 22 9.88 19.96 -16.45
CA GLN A 22 11.05 19.34 -17.08
C GLN A 22 12.35 20.09 -16.77
N THR A 23 12.30 21.39 -16.51
CA THR A 23 13.49 22.17 -16.11
C THR A 23 13.91 21.95 -14.66
N LEU A 24 13.01 21.44 -13.82
CA LEU A 24 13.26 21.25 -12.40
C LEU A 24 13.90 19.89 -12.13
N LYS A 25 14.88 19.86 -11.22
CA LYS A 25 15.39 18.60 -10.71
C LYS A 25 14.33 17.97 -9.80
N GLU A 26 14.31 16.66 -9.79
CA GLU A 26 13.34 15.89 -9.01
C GLU A 26 13.51 16.13 -7.50
N GLU A 27 14.74 16.28 -7.04
CA GLU A 27 15.04 16.64 -5.64
C GLU A 27 14.47 18.01 -5.25
N ASP A 28 14.48 18.98 -6.18
CA ASP A 28 13.91 20.31 -5.91
C ASP A 28 12.39 20.22 -5.71
N LEU A 29 11.72 19.37 -6.50
CA LEU A 29 10.28 19.10 -6.36
C LEU A 29 9.97 18.33 -5.07
N ALA A 30 10.79 17.33 -4.71
CA ALA A 30 10.65 16.58 -3.48
C ALA A 30 10.80 17.48 -2.24
N ASN A 31 11.80 18.36 -2.25
CA ASN A 31 12.03 19.35 -1.20
C ASN A 31 10.88 20.37 -1.12
N LEU A 32 10.36 20.80 -2.27
CA LEU A 32 9.20 21.71 -2.30
C LEU A 32 7.96 21.06 -1.66
N LEU A 33 7.68 19.80 -2.01
CA LEU A 33 6.58 19.03 -1.44
C LEU A 33 6.72 18.85 0.06
N GLN A 34 7.90 18.48 0.55
CA GLN A 34 8.15 18.34 1.98
C GLN A 34 7.92 19.66 2.71
N ASN A 35 8.43 20.77 2.16
CA ASN A 35 8.26 22.09 2.77
C ASN A 35 6.80 22.52 2.86
N GLN A 36 5.98 22.22 1.86
CA GLN A 36 4.54 22.54 1.88
C GLN A 36 3.75 21.61 2.81
N ALA A 37 4.10 20.32 2.82
CA ALA A 37 3.48 19.34 3.70
C ALA A 37 3.71 19.70 5.18
N VAL A 38 4.95 20.06 5.56
CA VAL A 38 5.27 20.46 6.95
C VAL A 38 4.58 21.78 7.34
N LYS A 39 4.46 22.73 6.40
CA LYS A 39 3.76 24.01 6.65
C LYS A 39 2.23 23.87 6.68
N GLY A 40 1.68 22.71 6.30
CA GLY A 40 0.24 22.42 6.30
C GLY A 40 -0.58 23.31 5.36
N ARG A 41 0.05 23.96 4.37
CA ARG A 41 -0.63 24.88 3.44
C ARG A 41 -0.39 24.43 2.01
N ALA A 42 -1.45 24.40 1.21
CA ALA A 42 -1.43 24.22 -0.24
C ALA A 42 -0.78 22.94 -0.81
N VAL A 43 -0.43 21.93 0.01
CA VAL A 43 0.18 20.68 -0.48
C VAL A 43 -0.72 19.99 -1.52
N GLY A 44 -2.03 19.98 -1.31
CA GLY A 44 -2.94 19.38 -2.26
C GLY A 44 -3.07 20.14 -3.57
N ALA A 45 -2.98 21.47 -3.55
CA ALA A 45 -2.95 22.28 -4.78
C ALA A 45 -1.66 22.02 -5.56
N LEU A 46 -0.52 21.93 -4.86
CA LEU A 46 0.77 21.62 -5.45
C LEU A 46 0.79 20.21 -6.07
N LEU A 47 0.28 19.19 -5.36
CA LEU A 47 0.20 17.82 -5.89
C LEU A 47 -0.66 17.74 -7.16
N ARG A 48 -1.86 18.34 -7.15
CA ARG A 48 -2.73 18.39 -8.32
C ARG A 48 -2.03 19.07 -9.50
N ALA A 49 -1.32 20.17 -9.26
CA ALA A 49 -0.55 20.85 -10.30
C ALA A 49 0.56 19.95 -10.86
N ILE A 50 1.38 19.32 -10.01
CA ILE A 50 2.46 18.45 -10.46
C ILE A 50 1.93 17.27 -11.26
N PHE A 51 0.84 16.63 -10.82
CA PHE A 51 0.23 15.51 -11.53
C PHE A 51 -0.38 15.93 -12.87
N ARG A 52 -1.06 17.08 -12.93
CA ARG A 52 -1.57 17.64 -14.19
C ARG A 52 -0.44 17.97 -15.17
N GLY A 53 0.68 18.48 -14.68
CA GLY A 53 1.87 18.78 -15.47
C GLY A 53 2.78 17.59 -15.75
N SER A 54 2.39 16.37 -15.39
CA SER A 54 3.20 15.17 -15.58
C SER A 54 2.34 14.03 -16.10
N PRO A 55 1.74 14.12 -17.30
CA PRO A 55 0.83 13.10 -17.79
C PRO A 55 1.53 11.76 -18.02
N CYS A 56 0.81 10.66 -17.82
CA CYS A 56 1.33 9.30 -18.07
C CYS A 56 1.45 8.94 -19.56
N SER A 57 1.04 9.83 -20.47
CA SER A 57 1.31 9.71 -21.90
C SER A 57 2.79 9.93 -22.25
N GLU A 58 3.55 10.56 -21.35
CA GLU A 58 4.98 10.78 -21.49
C GLU A 58 5.75 9.96 -20.45
N GLU A 59 6.86 9.36 -20.87
CA GLU A 59 7.72 8.57 -19.99
C GLU A 59 8.29 9.44 -18.85
N ALA A 60 8.77 10.64 -19.17
CA ALA A 60 9.27 11.60 -18.17
C ALA A 60 8.18 12.00 -17.16
N GLY A 61 6.93 12.16 -17.62
CA GLY A 61 5.79 12.45 -16.75
C GLY A 61 5.48 11.28 -15.81
N THR A 62 5.49 10.05 -16.34
CA THR A 62 5.28 8.82 -15.56
C THR A 62 6.36 8.63 -14.49
N LEU A 63 7.63 8.81 -14.87
CA LEU A 63 8.76 8.71 -13.95
C LEU A 63 8.67 9.75 -12.83
N ARG A 64 8.34 11.01 -13.18
CA ARG A 64 8.15 12.08 -12.20
C ARG A 64 7.00 11.75 -11.25
N ARG A 65 5.85 11.31 -11.78
CA ARG A 65 4.69 10.88 -10.97
C ARG A 65 5.08 9.80 -9.97
N ARG A 66 5.81 8.77 -10.41
CA ARG A 66 6.26 7.67 -9.53
C ARG A 66 7.12 8.20 -8.39
N LYS A 67 8.13 9.03 -8.69
CA LYS A 67 9.00 9.63 -7.66
C LYS A 67 8.24 10.50 -6.67
N ILE A 68 7.29 11.31 -7.15
CA ILE A 68 6.41 12.09 -6.28
C ILE A 68 5.56 11.18 -5.41
N TYR A 69 5.02 10.11 -5.97
CA TYR A 69 4.25 9.10 -5.23
C TYR A 69 5.09 8.50 -4.10
N THR A 70 6.28 7.98 -4.41
CA THR A 70 7.24 7.44 -3.43
C THR A 70 7.61 8.46 -2.36
N ARG A 71 7.85 9.72 -2.74
CA ARG A 71 8.15 10.77 -1.76
C ARG A 71 6.98 11.07 -0.83
N CYS A 72 5.76 11.12 -1.35
CA CYS A 72 4.57 11.33 -0.54
C CYS A 72 4.34 10.18 0.45
N MET A 73 4.58 8.94 0.02
CA MET A 73 4.52 7.77 0.91
C MET A 73 5.52 7.89 2.07
N GLN A 74 6.77 8.25 1.77
CA GLN A 74 7.80 8.47 2.80
C GLN A 74 7.42 9.58 3.79
N LEU A 75 6.84 10.68 3.31
CA LEU A 75 6.40 11.78 4.17
C LEU A 75 5.22 11.39 5.07
N VAL A 76 4.26 10.63 4.53
CA VAL A 76 3.14 10.12 5.32
C VAL A 76 3.62 9.12 6.38
N GLU A 77 4.55 8.24 6.01
CA GLU A 77 5.15 7.26 6.93
C GLU A 77 6.01 7.93 8.00
N SER A 78 6.71 9.04 7.72
CA SER A 78 7.57 9.69 8.74
C SER A 78 6.80 10.09 10.00
N GLY A 79 5.49 10.35 9.87
CA GLY A 79 4.61 10.68 10.99
C GLY A 79 4.69 12.14 11.42
N ASP A 80 5.52 12.96 10.78
CA ASP A 80 5.73 14.37 11.11
C ASP A 80 4.61 15.29 10.59
N LEU A 81 3.68 14.75 9.80
CA LEU A 81 2.61 15.51 9.18
C LEU A 81 1.37 15.60 10.10
N GLN A 82 0.69 16.74 10.02
CA GLN A 82 -0.66 16.89 10.56
C GLN A 82 -1.60 15.85 9.93
N LYS A 83 -2.56 15.35 10.72
CA LYS A 83 -3.46 14.27 10.29
C LYS A 83 -4.22 14.64 9.02
N GLU A 84 -4.71 15.87 8.96
CA GLU A 84 -5.48 16.42 7.84
C GLU A 84 -4.61 16.47 6.57
N THR A 85 -3.36 16.91 6.69
CA THR A 85 -2.40 16.96 5.58
C THR A 85 -2.05 15.55 5.09
N ALA A 86 -1.79 14.61 6.00
CA ALA A 86 -1.52 13.23 5.63
C ALA A 86 -2.71 12.58 4.91
N SER A 87 -3.93 12.80 5.41
CA SER A 87 -5.16 12.32 4.77
C SER A 87 -5.42 12.98 3.41
N GLU A 88 -5.15 14.29 3.25
CA GLU A 88 -5.25 14.96 1.96
C GLU A 88 -4.27 14.35 0.93
N ILE A 89 -3.01 14.11 1.34
CA ILE A 89 -2.01 13.49 0.48
C ILE A 89 -2.48 12.08 0.07
N ILE A 90 -2.85 11.22 1.02
CA ILE A 90 -3.32 9.85 0.72
C ILE A 90 -4.52 9.89 -0.23
N GLY A 91 -5.52 10.75 0.05
CA GLY A 91 -6.70 10.88 -0.81
C GLY A 91 -6.36 11.28 -2.25
N LEU A 92 -5.40 12.20 -2.44
CA LEU A 92 -4.95 12.58 -3.78
C LEU A 92 -4.20 11.46 -4.50
N LEU A 93 -3.34 10.74 -3.78
CA LEU A 93 -2.62 9.59 -4.33
C LEU A 93 -3.60 8.49 -4.79
N MET A 94 -4.63 8.21 -4.00
CA MET A 94 -5.69 7.25 -4.35
C MET A 94 -6.45 7.64 -5.62
N LEU A 95 -6.66 8.93 -5.88
CA LEU A 95 -7.32 9.39 -7.11
C LEU A 95 -6.41 9.24 -8.34
N GLU A 96 -5.13 9.55 -8.18
CA GLU A 96 -4.18 9.63 -9.29
C GLU A 96 -3.56 8.28 -9.67
N VAL A 97 -3.63 7.29 -8.78
CA VAL A 97 -3.08 5.93 -9.02
C VAL A 97 -3.67 5.28 -10.28
N HIS A 98 -4.94 5.56 -10.60
CA HIS A 98 -5.61 5.00 -11.78
C HIS A 98 -5.02 5.50 -13.10
N CYS A 99 -4.30 6.63 -13.10
CA CYS A 99 -3.67 7.16 -14.30
C CYS A 99 -2.37 6.43 -14.67
N PHE A 100 -1.73 5.71 -13.72
CA PHE A 100 -0.46 5.04 -14.00
C PHE A 100 -0.60 3.93 -15.05
N PRO A 101 0.43 3.72 -15.90
CA PRO A 101 0.50 2.56 -16.75
C PRO A 101 0.79 1.30 -15.92
N GLY A 102 0.40 0.13 -16.44
CA GLY A 102 0.53 -1.14 -15.73
C GLY A 102 1.95 -1.45 -15.20
N PRO A 103 3.03 -1.27 -15.98
CA PRO A 103 4.40 -1.48 -15.49
C PRO A 103 4.73 -0.63 -14.26
N SER A 104 4.32 0.63 -14.23
CA SER A 104 4.57 1.51 -13.09
C SER A 104 3.74 1.13 -11.86
N LEU A 105 2.54 0.56 -12.04
CA LEU A 105 1.76 0.02 -10.92
C LEU A 105 2.44 -1.22 -10.31
N VAL A 106 3.03 -2.08 -11.14
CA VAL A 106 3.80 -3.25 -10.68
C VAL A 106 5.03 -2.79 -9.89
N GLU A 107 5.76 -1.79 -10.39
CA GLU A 107 6.90 -1.21 -9.67
C GLU A 107 6.49 -0.61 -8.31
N LEU A 108 5.43 0.21 -8.29
CA LEU A 108 4.90 0.77 -7.04
C LEU A 108 4.47 -0.32 -6.06
N ALA A 109 3.77 -1.36 -6.51
CA ALA A 109 3.37 -2.48 -5.67
C ALA A 109 4.59 -3.21 -5.09
N ASN A 110 5.65 -3.39 -5.88
CA ASN A 110 6.90 -3.99 -5.39
C ASN A 110 7.63 -3.09 -4.38
N GLU A 111 7.61 -1.77 -4.54
CA GLU A 111 8.13 -0.83 -3.53
C GLU A 111 7.39 -1.00 -2.18
N PHE A 112 6.07 -1.16 -2.20
CA PHE A 112 5.28 -1.47 -1.00
C PHE A 112 5.67 -2.81 -0.38
N ILE A 113 5.77 -3.87 -1.18
CA ILE A 113 6.15 -5.19 -0.69
C ILE A 113 7.56 -5.14 -0.07
N ALA A 114 8.50 -4.45 -0.71
CA ALA A 114 9.84 -4.26 -0.18
C ALA A 114 9.81 -3.49 1.15
N ALA A 115 8.98 -2.46 1.29
CA ALA A 115 8.85 -1.71 2.53
C ALA A 115 8.25 -2.55 3.68
N ILE A 116 7.18 -3.30 3.38
CA ILE A 116 6.52 -4.20 4.34
C ILE A 116 7.48 -5.30 4.81
N THR A 117 8.15 -5.95 3.86
CA THR A 117 8.99 -7.13 4.15
C THR A 117 10.38 -6.78 4.64
N GLY A 118 10.89 -5.60 4.28
CA GLY A 118 12.13 -5.02 4.77
C GLY A 118 11.99 -4.34 6.14
N GLY A 119 10.76 -4.18 6.66
CA GLY A 119 10.52 -3.58 7.97
C GLY A 119 10.78 -2.08 8.03
N SER A 120 10.68 -1.37 6.90
CA SER A 120 10.91 0.08 6.83
C SER A 120 9.66 0.91 7.15
N LEU A 121 8.53 0.27 7.43
CA LEU A 121 7.29 0.93 7.83
C LEU A 121 7.42 1.54 9.24
N THR A 122 6.96 2.77 9.39
CA THR A 122 7.05 3.53 10.64
C THR A 122 5.68 3.79 11.28
N ASN A 123 4.64 4.03 10.49
CA ASN A 123 3.28 4.19 11.02
C ASN A 123 2.19 3.45 10.24
N GLY A 124 2.50 2.93 9.05
CA GLY A 124 1.61 2.08 8.25
C GLY A 124 0.47 2.82 7.55
N LYS A 125 0.40 4.15 7.62
CA LYS A 125 -0.66 4.94 6.96
C LYS A 125 -0.60 4.83 5.44
N SER A 126 0.58 4.62 4.86
CA SER A 126 0.73 4.44 3.41
C SER A 126 0.10 3.15 2.91
N LEU A 127 -0.13 2.15 3.79
CA LEU A 127 -0.69 0.85 3.42
C LEU A 127 -2.11 0.96 2.84
N GLU A 128 -2.85 2.03 3.14
CA GLU A 128 -4.16 2.31 2.55
C GLU A 128 -4.11 2.45 1.02
N LEU A 129 -2.95 2.78 0.44
CA LEU A 129 -2.79 2.90 -1.01
C LEU A 129 -2.65 1.56 -1.72
N PHE A 130 -2.13 0.54 -1.03
CA PHE A 130 -1.80 -0.75 -1.65
C PHE A 130 -3.03 -1.46 -2.25
N PRO A 131 -4.22 -1.51 -1.59
CA PRO A 131 -5.43 -2.04 -2.19
C PRO A 131 -5.84 -1.35 -3.49
N ILE A 132 -5.67 -0.03 -3.54
CA ILE A 132 -6.05 0.78 -4.69
C ILE A 132 -5.08 0.54 -5.84
N ILE A 133 -3.78 0.36 -5.55
CA ILE A 133 -2.77 -0.05 -6.54
C ILE A 133 -3.11 -1.42 -7.13
N LEU A 134 -3.40 -2.41 -6.28
CA LEU A 134 -3.78 -3.76 -6.74
C LEU A 134 -5.06 -3.74 -7.58
N THR A 135 -6.07 -2.99 -7.14
CA THR A 135 -7.32 -2.83 -7.89
C THR A 135 -7.09 -2.12 -9.22
N ALA A 136 -6.28 -1.06 -9.24
CA ALA A 136 -5.94 -0.33 -10.45
C ALA A 136 -5.16 -1.22 -11.45
N LEU A 137 -4.30 -2.11 -10.96
CA LEU A 137 -3.53 -3.04 -11.78
C LEU A 137 -4.45 -4.01 -12.56
N VAL A 138 -5.47 -4.56 -11.89
CA VAL A 138 -6.46 -5.46 -12.52
C VAL A 138 -7.22 -4.77 -13.66
N THR A 139 -7.47 -3.46 -13.55
CA THR A 139 -8.16 -2.71 -14.61
C THR A 139 -7.30 -2.49 -15.87
N LYS A 140 -5.98 -2.73 -15.80
CA LYS A 140 -5.09 -2.52 -16.94
C LYS A 140 -5.23 -3.65 -17.95
N LYS A 141 -5.51 -3.26 -19.19
CA LYS A 141 -5.63 -4.17 -20.33
C LYS A 141 -4.24 -4.51 -20.89
N GLY A 142 -4.11 -5.73 -21.40
CA GLY A 142 -2.89 -6.22 -22.02
C GLY A 142 -2.02 -7.04 -21.07
N LYS A 143 -0.93 -7.57 -21.61
CA LYS A 143 0.07 -8.27 -20.82
C LYS A 143 1.03 -7.26 -20.21
N LEU A 144 1.38 -7.49 -18.95
CA LEU A 144 2.26 -6.69 -18.14
C LEU A 144 3.48 -7.53 -17.78
N VAL A 145 4.65 -6.93 -17.77
CA VAL A 145 5.85 -7.59 -17.27
C VAL A 145 5.81 -7.58 -15.75
N CYS A 146 5.67 -8.76 -15.15
CA CYS A 146 5.73 -8.96 -13.71
C CYS A 146 6.80 -10.01 -13.41
N GLY A 147 7.94 -9.54 -12.90
CA GLY A 147 9.13 -10.37 -12.76
C GLY A 147 9.71 -10.73 -14.13
N LYS A 148 9.72 -12.01 -14.48
CA LYS A 148 10.24 -12.52 -15.77
C LYS A 148 9.14 -12.86 -16.77
N ASP A 149 7.88 -12.79 -16.35
CA ASP A 149 6.74 -13.29 -17.12
C ASP A 149 5.86 -12.14 -17.62
N GLU A 150 5.21 -12.37 -18.77
CA GLU A 150 4.16 -11.50 -19.29
C GLU A 150 2.78 -12.01 -18.86
N LEU A 151 2.13 -11.29 -17.97
CA LEU A 151 0.93 -11.72 -17.25
C LEU A 151 -0.20 -10.70 -17.41
N SER A 152 -1.47 -11.09 -17.22
CA SER A 152 -2.54 -10.10 -17.11
C SER A 152 -2.45 -9.36 -15.77
N GLY A 153 -3.20 -8.26 -15.62
CA GLY A 153 -3.32 -7.55 -14.34
C GLY A 153 -3.77 -8.45 -13.18
N GLU A 154 -4.65 -9.43 -13.44
CA GLU A 154 -5.14 -10.38 -12.43
C GLU A 154 -4.03 -11.35 -11.98
N GLU A 155 -3.28 -11.92 -12.92
CA GLU A 155 -2.16 -12.80 -12.59
C GLU A 155 -1.01 -12.03 -11.91
N CYS A 156 -0.73 -10.79 -12.32
CA CYS A 156 0.25 -9.94 -11.63
C CYS A 156 -0.17 -9.68 -10.18
N LYS A 157 -1.44 -9.33 -9.95
CA LYS A 157 -2.00 -9.13 -8.61
C LYS A 157 -1.79 -10.38 -7.75
N LYS A 158 -2.10 -11.57 -8.29
CA LYS A 158 -1.90 -12.85 -7.59
C LYS A 158 -0.44 -13.09 -7.22
N GLN A 159 0.50 -12.82 -8.14
CA GLN A 159 1.94 -12.94 -7.86
C GLN A 159 2.42 -11.96 -6.78
N LEU A 160 1.96 -10.71 -6.82
CA LEU A 160 2.28 -9.69 -5.82
C LEU A 160 1.76 -10.10 -4.43
N ILE A 161 0.52 -10.59 -4.33
CA ILE A 161 -0.06 -11.09 -3.08
C ILE A 161 0.73 -12.30 -2.56
N SER A 162 1.07 -13.24 -3.44
CA SER A 162 1.89 -14.41 -3.07
C SER A 162 3.26 -13.99 -2.53
N THR A 163 3.92 -13.04 -3.20
CA THR A 163 5.20 -12.46 -2.77
C THR A 163 5.08 -11.80 -1.40
N LEU A 164 4.05 -10.98 -1.20
CA LEU A 164 3.76 -10.37 0.11
C LEU A 164 3.51 -11.41 1.22
N CYS A 165 2.76 -12.48 0.93
CA CYS A 165 2.45 -13.52 1.91
C CYS A 165 3.67 -14.41 2.23
N SER A 166 4.58 -14.61 1.28
CA SER A 166 5.85 -15.32 1.53
C SER A 166 6.85 -14.51 2.35
N GLY A 167 6.85 -13.18 2.21
CA GLY A 167 7.73 -12.26 2.95
C GLY A 167 7.44 -12.20 4.45
N ARG A 168 8.35 -11.59 5.23
CA ARG A 168 8.15 -11.42 6.68
C ARG A 168 7.19 -10.26 6.95
N TRP A 169 6.25 -10.42 7.88
CA TRP A 169 5.38 -9.34 8.34
C TRP A 169 5.83 -8.90 9.73
N ASP A 170 6.01 -7.60 9.91
CA ASP A 170 6.25 -7.02 11.23
C ASP A 170 4.97 -7.13 12.08
N ARG A 171 5.12 -7.64 13.31
CA ARG A 171 4.05 -7.83 14.30
C ARG A 171 3.21 -6.55 14.47
N ARG A 172 3.86 -5.37 14.46
CA ARG A 172 3.22 -4.06 14.67
C ARG A 172 2.14 -3.74 13.64
N TYR A 173 2.29 -4.23 12.41
CA TYR A 173 1.41 -3.89 11.29
C TYR A 173 0.51 -5.05 10.85
N VAL A 174 0.57 -6.23 11.49
CA VAL A 174 -0.21 -7.41 11.05
C VAL A 174 -1.71 -7.12 10.98
N ILE A 175 -2.26 -6.38 11.95
CA ILE A 175 -3.69 -6.02 11.97
C ILE A 175 -4.02 -5.10 10.79
N GLN A 176 -3.21 -4.07 10.53
CA GLN A 176 -3.41 -3.15 9.41
C GLN A 176 -3.24 -3.87 8.05
N LEU A 177 -2.19 -4.68 7.91
CA LEU A 177 -1.95 -5.51 6.73
C LEU A 177 -3.11 -6.47 6.45
N THR A 178 -3.71 -7.06 7.50
CA THR A 178 -4.87 -7.93 7.35
C THR A 178 -6.10 -7.13 6.92
N SER A 179 -6.33 -5.97 7.55
CA SER A 179 -7.47 -5.10 7.26
C SER A 179 -7.44 -4.57 5.82
N MET A 180 -6.25 -4.25 5.30
CA MET A 180 -6.01 -3.82 3.92
C MET A 180 -6.62 -4.77 2.87
N PHE A 181 -6.57 -6.09 3.09
CA PHE A 181 -7.15 -7.07 2.16
C PHE A 181 -8.69 -7.07 2.12
N LYS A 182 -9.35 -6.39 3.06
CA LYS A 182 -10.80 -6.12 3.01
C LYS A 182 -11.17 -5.24 1.82
N ASP A 183 -10.26 -4.40 1.33
CA ASP A 183 -10.56 -3.48 0.25
C ASP A 183 -10.06 -3.99 -1.12
N VAL A 184 -9.47 -5.20 -1.15
CA VAL A 184 -9.01 -5.86 -2.38
C VAL A 184 -10.03 -6.90 -2.86
N PRO A 185 -10.39 -6.94 -4.15
CA PRO A 185 -11.10 -8.07 -4.73
C PRO A 185 -10.15 -9.27 -4.84
N LEU A 186 -10.39 -10.30 -4.03
CA LEU A 186 -9.54 -11.49 -3.93
C LEU A 186 -10.24 -12.72 -4.51
N THR A 187 -9.49 -13.59 -5.19
CA THR A 187 -9.97 -14.91 -5.58
C THR A 187 -9.97 -15.88 -4.38
N PRO A 188 -10.70 -17.00 -4.43
CA PRO A 188 -10.69 -18.00 -3.35
C PRO A 188 -9.28 -18.51 -2.99
N GLU A 189 -8.39 -18.64 -3.97
CA GLU A 189 -7.00 -19.04 -3.78
C GLU A 189 -6.21 -17.96 -3.03
N GLU A 190 -6.36 -16.70 -3.43
CA GLU A 190 -5.70 -15.56 -2.79
C GLU A 190 -6.17 -15.37 -1.34
N ILE A 191 -7.47 -15.53 -1.11
CA ILE A 191 -8.05 -15.56 0.24
C ILE A 191 -7.38 -16.64 1.09
N GLY A 192 -7.21 -17.85 0.54
CA GLY A 192 -6.51 -18.95 1.22
C GLY A 192 -5.07 -18.58 1.61
N LEU A 193 -4.30 -18.00 0.68
CA LEU A 193 -2.92 -17.58 0.92
C LEU A 193 -2.82 -16.54 2.04
N VAL A 194 -3.67 -15.52 2.02
CA VAL A 194 -3.69 -14.46 3.05
C VAL A 194 -4.10 -15.05 4.39
N MET A 195 -5.10 -15.91 4.44
CA MET A 195 -5.57 -16.54 5.69
C MET A 195 -4.50 -17.43 6.32
N GLU A 196 -3.86 -18.29 5.54
CA GLU A 196 -2.76 -19.13 6.02
C GLU A 196 -1.61 -18.27 6.55
N LYS A 197 -1.31 -17.15 5.89
CA LYS A 197 -0.31 -16.19 6.36
C LYS A 197 -0.68 -15.58 7.70
N VAL A 198 -1.92 -15.09 7.85
CA VAL A 198 -2.40 -14.46 9.09
C VAL A 198 -2.42 -15.45 10.25
N LEU A 199 -2.90 -16.68 10.03
CA LEU A 199 -2.90 -17.74 11.05
C LEU A 199 -1.48 -18.07 11.52
N LYS A 200 -0.49 -18.11 10.62
CA LYS A 200 0.93 -18.28 10.98
C LYS A 200 1.49 -17.12 11.81
N MET A 201 0.84 -15.96 11.83
CA MET A 201 1.23 -14.84 12.69
C MET A 201 0.68 -14.96 14.12
N PHE A 202 -0.34 -15.79 14.39
CA PHE A 202 -0.91 -15.92 15.74
C PHE A 202 0.12 -16.35 16.78
N SER A 203 0.94 -17.36 16.46
CA SER A 203 2.02 -17.84 17.34
C SER A 203 3.14 -16.84 17.55
N LYS A 204 3.16 -15.75 16.78
CA LYS A 204 4.15 -14.68 16.87
C LYS A 204 3.60 -13.44 17.53
N LEU A 205 2.36 -13.42 17.99
CA LEU A 205 1.73 -12.25 18.61
C LEU A 205 1.51 -12.48 20.10
N ASN A 206 1.38 -11.39 20.85
CA ASN A 206 0.98 -11.50 22.24
C ASN A 206 -0.50 -11.89 22.30
N LEU A 207 -0.91 -12.65 23.32
CA LEU A 207 -2.29 -13.14 23.44
C LEU A 207 -3.36 -12.03 23.37
N GLN A 208 -3.04 -10.84 23.87
CA GLN A 208 -3.94 -9.68 23.82
C GLN A 208 -4.11 -9.08 22.40
N GLU A 209 -3.18 -9.34 21.49
CA GLU A 209 -3.22 -8.88 20.09
C GLU A 209 -4.04 -9.84 19.21
N ILE A 210 -4.34 -11.05 19.69
CA ILE A 210 -5.05 -12.09 18.92
C ILE A 210 -6.53 -11.74 18.70
N PRO A 211 -7.33 -11.29 19.70
CA PRO A 211 -8.74 -10.96 19.48
C PRO A 211 -9.01 -9.93 18.36
N PRO A 212 -8.31 -8.77 18.29
CA PRO A 212 -8.53 -7.84 17.19
C PRO A 212 -8.10 -8.42 15.83
N LEU A 213 -7.08 -9.28 15.79
CA LEU A 213 -6.67 -9.95 14.56
C LEU A 213 -7.69 -11.00 14.10
N VAL A 214 -8.26 -11.78 15.03
CA VAL A 214 -9.36 -12.71 14.76
C VAL A 214 -10.55 -11.96 14.17
N TYR A 215 -10.90 -10.79 14.72
CA TYR A 215 -11.96 -9.96 14.15
C TYR A 215 -11.69 -9.56 12.68
N GLN A 216 -10.47 -9.12 12.36
CA GLN A 216 -10.09 -8.81 10.97
C GLN A 216 -10.16 -10.04 10.06
N LEU A 217 -9.71 -11.20 10.56
CA LEU A 217 -9.75 -12.46 9.83
C LEU A 217 -11.20 -12.92 9.55
N LEU A 218 -12.11 -12.74 10.52
CA LEU A 218 -13.53 -13.03 10.35
C LEU A 218 -14.19 -12.11 9.31
N ILE A 219 -13.84 -10.82 9.30
CA ILE A 219 -14.28 -9.90 8.24
C ILE A 219 -13.80 -10.41 6.87
N LEU A 220 -12.53 -10.80 6.74
CA LEU A 220 -12.00 -11.33 5.48
C LEU A 220 -12.72 -12.62 5.07
N SER A 221 -13.07 -13.48 6.04
CA SER A 221 -13.82 -14.73 5.81
C SER A 221 -15.23 -14.52 5.22
N SER A 222 -15.80 -13.33 5.39
CA SER A 222 -17.10 -13.01 4.79
C SER A 222 -17.05 -13.09 3.26
N LYS A 223 -15.87 -12.86 2.66
CA LYS A 223 -15.60 -12.96 1.23
C LYS A 223 -15.30 -14.38 0.73
N GLY A 224 -15.00 -15.33 1.62
CA GLY A 224 -14.68 -16.71 1.24
C GLY A 224 -13.99 -17.51 2.36
N SER A 225 -13.85 -18.82 2.17
CA SER A 225 -13.02 -19.69 3.03
C SER A 225 -13.37 -19.73 4.54
N ARG A 226 -14.65 -19.50 4.91
CA ARG A 226 -15.12 -19.50 6.31
C ARG A 226 -14.73 -20.75 7.11
N GLY A 227 -14.90 -21.93 6.52
CA GLY A 227 -14.58 -23.20 7.19
C GLY A 227 -13.10 -23.28 7.60
N LYS A 228 -12.19 -22.96 6.67
CA LYS A 228 -10.74 -22.96 6.91
C LYS A 228 -10.32 -21.93 7.97
N VAL A 229 -10.97 -20.77 8.00
CA VAL A 229 -10.71 -19.74 9.02
C VAL A 229 -11.08 -20.24 10.41
N LEU A 230 -12.30 -20.77 10.56
CA LEU A 230 -12.76 -21.29 11.84
C LEU A 230 -11.90 -22.47 12.30
N GLU A 231 -11.59 -23.39 11.40
CA GLU A 231 -10.70 -24.52 11.66
C GLU A 231 -9.32 -24.04 12.13
N GLY A 232 -8.72 -23.06 11.45
CA GLY A 232 -7.43 -22.50 11.83
C GLY A 232 -7.43 -21.82 13.19
N ILE A 233 -8.49 -21.06 13.51
CA ILE A 233 -8.64 -20.40 14.82
C ILE A 233 -8.81 -21.46 15.92
N VAL A 234 -9.70 -22.44 15.72
CA VAL A 234 -9.96 -23.51 16.69
C VAL A 234 -8.71 -24.35 16.92
N ALA A 235 -8.01 -24.74 15.85
CA ALA A 235 -6.77 -25.51 15.94
C ALA A 235 -5.69 -24.76 16.73
N PHE A 236 -5.56 -23.44 16.52
CA PHE A 236 -4.61 -22.62 17.27
C PHE A 236 -4.93 -22.61 18.78
N PHE A 237 -6.18 -22.36 19.17
CA PHE A 237 -6.56 -22.32 20.59
C PHE A 237 -6.52 -23.71 21.25
N ASN A 238 -6.89 -24.77 20.54
CA ASN A 238 -6.76 -26.14 21.05
C ASN A 238 -5.29 -26.50 21.35
N GLU A 239 -4.36 -26.08 20.50
CA GLU A 239 -2.93 -26.29 20.73
C GLU A 239 -2.44 -25.45 21.93
N LEU A 240 -2.94 -24.23 22.08
CA LEU A 240 -2.62 -23.37 23.23
C LEU A 240 -3.11 -23.97 24.55
N ASP A 241 -4.34 -24.49 24.58
CA ASP A 241 -4.92 -25.18 25.73
C ASP A 241 -4.11 -26.45 26.08
N ARG A 242 -3.65 -27.19 25.06
CA ARG A 242 -2.82 -28.39 25.25
C ARG A 242 -1.48 -28.04 25.90
N GLN A 243 -0.82 -26.98 25.44
CA GLN A 243 0.45 -26.50 26.03
C GLN A 243 0.26 -26.07 27.47
N HIS A 244 -0.80 -25.29 27.75
CA HIS A 244 -1.10 -24.83 29.10
C HIS A 244 -1.36 -25.97 30.09
N ARG A 245 -2.10 -27.01 29.67
CA ARG A 245 -2.34 -28.20 30.50
C ARG A 245 -1.07 -28.99 30.78
N ALA A 246 -0.17 -29.10 29.79
CA ALA A 246 1.10 -29.79 29.95
C ALA A 246 2.03 -29.08 30.95
N GLU A 247 2.08 -27.75 30.89
CA GLU A 247 2.82 -26.92 31.85
C GLU A 247 2.28 -27.09 33.28
N GLN A 248 0.96 -27.12 33.46
CA GLN A 248 0.35 -27.34 34.78
C GLN A 248 0.61 -28.75 35.36
N SER A 249 0.73 -29.77 34.52
CA SER A 249 1.01 -31.14 34.95
C SER A 249 2.49 -31.46 35.20
N GLY A 250 3.41 -30.56 34.84
CA GLY A 250 4.85 -30.73 35.02
C GLY A 250 5.43 -30.12 36.30
N ASP A 251 4.60 -29.41 37.08
CA ASP A 251 4.94 -28.78 38.36
C ASP A 251 4.52 -29.62 39.60
N GLU A 252 4.12 -30.89 39.40
CA GLU A 252 3.93 -31.91 40.45
C GLU A 252 5.11 -32.90 40.53
#